data_AF-A0A7Y3PG89-F1
#
_entry.id   AF-A0A7Y3PG89-F1
#
_cell.length_a   1.000
_cell.length_b   1.000
_cell.length_c   1.000
_cell.angle_alpha   90.00
_cell.angle_beta   90.00
_cell.angle_gamma   90.00
#
_symmetry.space_group_name_H-M   'P 1'
#
loop_
_entity.id
_entity.type
_entity.pdbx_description
1 polymer ?
#
loop_
_entity_poly.entity_id
_entity_poly.type
_entity_poly.pdbx_seq_one_letter_code
_entity_poly.pdbx_strand_id
1 'polypeptide(L)' 'MSPADSKFQFQAELSSLGTAIEEITERITNIADSLARQKLDGYAHDLYQAERSLKSALRSVAKVRQT' A
#
# COMPACT_ATOMS: atom_id res chain seq x y z
N MET A 1 -1.16 6.16 30.73
CA MET A 1 -1.87 5.81 29.48
C MET A 1 -2.63 4.52 29.73
N SER A 2 -3.93 4.47 29.46
CA SER A 2 -4.72 3.26 29.67
C SER A 2 -4.39 2.24 28.56
N PRO A 3 -4.43 0.92 28.83
CA PRO A 3 -4.32 -0.11 27.79
C PRO A 3 -5.34 0.08 26.65
N ALA A 4 -6.50 0.68 26.94
CA ALA A 4 -7.50 1.02 25.94
C ALA A 4 -7.00 2.10 24.97
N ASP A 5 -6.36 3.16 25.49
CA ASP A 5 -5.83 4.27 24.69
C ASP A 5 -4.75 3.77 23.70
N SER A 6 -3.89 2.86 24.15
CA SER A 6 -2.86 2.23 23.32
C SER A 6 -3.47 1.37 22.20
N LYS A 7 -4.58 0.66 22.46
CA LYS A 7 -5.28 -0.13 21.45
C LYS A 7 -5.92 0.77 20.37
N PHE A 8 -6.55 1.87 20.78
CA PHE A 8 -7.13 2.84 19.83
C PHE A 8 -6.07 3.51 18.96
N GLN A 9 -4.95 3.93 19.57
CA GLN A 9 -3.83 4.51 18.85
C GLN A 9 -3.25 3.52 17.82
N PHE A 10 -3.03 2.26 18.21
CA PHE A 10 -2.55 1.22 17.30
C PHE A 10 -3.48 1.01 16.09
N GLN A 11 -4.79 0.98 16.31
CA GLN A 11 -5.79 0.84 15.23
C GLN A 11 -5.82 2.05 14.29
N ALA A 12 -5.61 3.26 14.82
CA ALA A 12 -5.49 4.47 14.03
C ALA A 12 -4.22 4.45 13.16
N GLU A 13 -3.07 4.04 13.72
CA GLU A 13 -1.80 3.91 12.99
C GLU A 13 -1.91 2.89 11.84
N LEU A 14 -2.52 1.72 12.08
CA LEU A 14 -2.75 0.72 11.02
C LEU A 14 -3.68 1.25 9.92
N SER A 15 -4.65 2.09 10.28
CA SER A 15 -5.55 2.70 9.30
C SER A 15 -4.82 3.74 8.45
N SER A 16 -4.02 4.60 9.08
CA SER A 16 -3.17 5.57 8.38
C SER A 16 -2.18 4.87 7.44
N LEU A 17 -1.54 3.78 7.90
CA LEU A 17 -0.64 2.98 7.09
C LEU A 17 -1.36 2.34 5.88
N GLY A 18 -2.58 1.84 6.08
CA GLY A 18 -3.41 1.30 5.00
C GLY A 18 -3.66 2.34 3.91
N THR A 19 -4.11 3.54 4.29
CA THR A 19 -4.34 4.65 3.36
C THR A 19 -3.06 5.06 2.62
N ALA A 20 -1.94 5.21 3.33
CA ALA A 20 -0.67 5.56 2.69
C ALA A 20 -0.21 4.51 1.67
N ILE A 21 -0.39 3.21 1.97
CA ILE A 21 -0.07 2.14 1.02
C ILE A 21 -0.97 2.21 -0.22
N GLU A 22 -2.27 2.47 -0.05
CA GLU A 22 -3.21 2.63 -1.17
C GLU A 22 -2.81 3.79 -2.09
N GLU A 23 -2.52 4.97 -1.52
CA GLU A 23 -2.08 6.15 -2.27
C GLU A 23 -0.77 5.89 -3.04
N ILE A 24 0.21 5.24 -2.42
CA ILE A 24 1.48 4.91 -3.08
C ILE A 24 1.23 3.87 -4.20
N THR A 25 0.37 2.89 -3.96
CA THR A 25 0.02 1.86 -4.95
C THR A 25 -0.62 2.48 -6.19
N GLU A 26 -1.56 3.41 -6.00
CA GLU A 26 -2.21 4.14 -7.10
C GLU A 26 -1.20 4.96 -7.91
N ARG A 27 -0.32 5.71 -7.22
CA ARG A 27 0.73 6.50 -7.88
C ARG A 27 1.68 5.64 -8.70
N ILE A 28 2.11 4.50 -8.16
CA ILE A 28 2.98 3.55 -8.88
C ILE A 28 2.26 3.00 -10.10
N THR A 29 0.99 2.63 -9.96
CA THR A 29 0.17 2.10 -11.07
C THR A 29 0.07 3.13 -12.21
N ASN A 30 -0.24 4.38 -11.90
CA ASN A 30 -0.35 5.45 -12.89
C ASN A 30 0.97 5.68 -13.65
N ILE A 31 2.12 5.61 -12.96
CA ILE A 31 3.44 5.73 -13.60
C ILE A 31 3.70 4.49 -14.48
N ALA A 32 3.43 3.29 -13.98
CA ALA A 32 3.61 2.04 -14.73
C ALA A 32 2.77 2.03 -16.02
N ASP A 33 1.51 2.45 -15.95
CA ASP A 33 0.60 2.61 -17.08
C ASP A 33 1.15 3.60 -18.11
N SER A 34 1.67 4.74 -17.65
CA SER A 34 2.29 5.74 -18.53
C SER A 34 3.52 5.20 -19.26
N LEU A 35 4.37 4.45 -18.55
CA LEU A 35 5.57 3.82 -19.14
C LEU A 35 5.21 2.71 -20.13
N ALA A 36 4.20 1.90 -19.83
CA ALA A 36 3.70 0.87 -20.74
C ALA A 36 3.15 1.48 -22.05
N ARG A 37 2.40 2.58 -21.96
CA ARG A 37 1.93 3.33 -23.15
C ARG A 37 3.07 3.90 -23.99
N GLN A 38 4.20 4.22 -23.35
CA GLN A 38 5.42 4.69 -24.00
C GLN A 38 6.31 3.55 -24.52
N LYS A 39 5.87 2.27 -24.43
CA LYS A 39 6.63 1.07 -24.80
C LYS A 39 7.93 0.90 -24.00
N LEU A 40 7.96 1.41 -22.78
CA LEU A 40 9.05 1.26 -21.81
C LEU A 40 8.77 0.05 -20.90
N ASP A 41 8.56 -1.12 -21.52
CA ASP A 41 7.96 -2.29 -20.87
C ASP A 41 8.76 -2.83 -19.68
N GLY A 42 10.10 -2.74 -19.72
CA GLY A 42 10.96 -3.16 -18.61
C GLY A 42 10.70 -2.35 -17.33
N TYR A 43 10.68 -1.03 -17.44
CA TYR A 43 10.41 -0.14 -16.31
C TYR A 43 8.97 -0.29 -15.80
N ALA A 44 8.01 -0.44 -16.72
CA ALA A 44 6.62 -0.69 -16.36
C ALA A 44 6.49 -2.02 -15.59
N HIS A 45 7.17 -3.08 -16.04
CA HIS A 45 7.19 -4.38 -15.37
C HIS A 45 7.65 -4.27 -13.92
N ASP A 46 8.77 -3.60 -13.69
CA ASP A 46 9.34 -3.45 -12.34
C ASP A 46 8.39 -2.67 -11.42
N LEU A 47 7.75 -1.62 -11.91
CA LEU A 47 6.74 -0.89 -11.14
C LEU A 47 5.50 -1.72 -10.84
N TYR A 48 5.04 -2.57 -11.76
CA TYR A 48 3.96 -3.52 -11.46
C TYR A 48 4.37 -4.57 -10.41
N GLN A 49 5.65 -4.96 -10.34
CA GLN A 49 6.11 -5.83 -9.23
C GLN A 49 6.06 -5.11 -7.88
N ALA A 50 6.44 -3.84 -7.85
CA ALA A 50 6.35 -3.01 -6.65
C ALA A 50 4.88 -2.84 -6.20
N GLU A 51 3.98 -2.54 -7.14
CA GLU A 51 2.53 -2.47 -6.94
C GLU A 51 1.97 -3.75 -6.31
N ARG A 52 2.31 -4.93 -6.86
CA ARG A 52 1.90 -6.23 -6.32
C ARG A 52 2.37 -6.45 -4.88
N SER A 53 3.61 -6.04 -4.58
CA SER A 53 4.21 -6.16 -3.26
C SER A 53 3.49 -5.28 -2.24
N LEU A 54 3.16 -4.04 -2.60
CA LEU A 54 2.39 -3.11 -1.76
C LEU A 54 0.98 -3.62 -1.50
N LYS A 55 0.28 -4.16 -2.52
CA LYS A 55 -1.01 -4.83 -2.31
C LYS A 55 -0.92 -5.99 -1.33
N SER A 56 0.20 -6.72 -1.32
CA SER A 56 0.43 -7.77 -0.32
C SER A 56 0.63 -7.21 1.08
N ALA A 57 1.40 -6.13 1.20
CA ALA A 57 1.57 -5.42 2.47
C ALA A 57 0.23 -4.89 3.01
N LEU A 58 -0.60 -4.28 2.15
CA LEU A 58 -1.93 -3.79 2.52
C LEU A 58 -2.82 -4.90 3.07
N ARG A 59 -2.84 -6.07 2.45
CA ARG A 59 -3.59 -7.24 2.96
C ARG A 59 -3.12 -7.67 4.34
N SER A 60 -1.80 -7.67 4.58
CA SER A 60 -1.24 -8.01 5.89
C SER A 60 -1.64 -6.99 6.96
N VAL A 61 -1.58 -5.69 6.66
CA VAL A 61 -2.03 -4.61 7.56
C VAL A 61 -3.52 -4.74 7.85
N ALA A 62 -4.34 -4.94 6.83
CA ALA A 62 -5.78 -5.11 6.98
C ALA A 62 -6.15 -6.32 7.85
N LYS A 63 -5.41 -7.43 7.73
CA LYS A 63 -5.59 -8.61 8.57
C LYS A 63 -5.34 -8.31 10.05
N VAL A 64 -4.25 -7.62 10.38
CA VAL A 64 -3.93 -7.26 11.77
C VAL A 64 -4.95 -6.27 12.35
N ARG A 65 -5.46 -5.36 11.52
CA ARG A 65 -6.51 -4.41 11.93
C ARG A 65 -7.82 -5.10 12.33
N GLN A 66 -8.14 -6.24 11.72
CA GLN A 66 -9.37 -7.01 11.98
C GLN A 66 -9.31 -7.91 13.22
N THR A 67 -8.12 -8.07 13.82
CA THR A 67 -7.89 -8.81 15.09
C THR A 67 -7.98 -7.89 16.30
#